data_AF-A0A1J3DZ83-F1
#
_entry.id   AF-A0A1J3DZ83-F1
#
_cell.length_a   1.000
_cell.length_b   1.000
_cell.length_c   1.000
_cell.angle_alpha   90.00
_cell.angle_beta   90.00
_cell.angle_gamma   90.00
#
_symmetry.space_group_name_H-M   'P 1'
#
loop_
_entity.id
_entity.type
_entity.pdbx_description
1 polymer ?
#
loop_
_entity_poly.entity_id
_entity_poly.type
_entity_poly.pdbx_seq_one_letter_code
_entity_poly.pdbx_strand_id
1 'polypeptide(L)'
;TIYQVPKRDEVVNFKDWQISLSRRFRSLKLWMVLRLYGSENLRDFIRDHVNLAKKFEDYVAQDQRFEVVTTRYFSLVCFRLAPVDGDEDT
;
A
#
# COMPACT_ATOMS: atom_id res chain seq x y z
N THR A 1 -5.14 28.26 -48.81
CA THR A 1 -3.87 27.67 -48.36
C THR A 1 -4.14 26.79 -47.17
N ILE A 2 -3.96 25.48 -47.36
CA ILE A 2 -4.33 24.45 -46.39
C ILE A 2 -3.25 24.45 -45.31
N TYR A 3 -3.57 24.87 -44.08
CA TYR A 3 -2.65 24.79 -42.96
C TYR A 3 -2.50 23.31 -42.57
N GLN A 4 -1.44 22.65 -43.06
CA GLN A 4 -1.00 21.39 -42.48
C GLN A 4 -0.32 21.70 -41.14
N VAL A 5 -0.99 21.37 -40.04
CA VAL A 5 -0.35 21.34 -38.72
C VAL A 5 0.70 20.24 -38.76
N PRO A 6 1.99 20.53 -38.56
CA PRO A 6 3.02 19.49 -38.54
C PRO A 6 2.68 18.52 -37.41
N LYS A 7 2.58 17.23 -37.76
CA LYS A 7 2.38 16.13 -36.82
C LYS A 7 3.60 16.14 -35.90
N ARG A 8 3.44 16.72 -34.70
CA ARG A 8 4.47 16.68 -33.67
C ARG A 8 4.67 15.21 -33.32
N ASP A 9 5.92 14.74 -33.32
CA ASP A 9 6.26 13.47 -32.68
C ASP A 9 5.54 13.42 -31.34
N GLU A 10 4.75 12.38 -31.14
CA GLU A 10 3.81 12.20 -30.01
C GLU A 10 4.60 11.97 -28.71
N VAL A 11 5.34 12.99 -28.29
CA VAL A 11 6.08 12.99 -27.03
C VAL A 11 5.03 13.07 -25.93
N VAL A 12 4.93 11.99 -25.14
CA VAL A 12 3.96 11.88 -24.05
C VAL A 12 4.18 13.00 -23.04
N ASN A 13 3.25 13.97 -23.01
CA ASN A 13 3.25 15.03 -22.02
C ASN A 13 2.47 14.59 -20.78
N PHE A 14 3.17 13.97 -19.83
CA PHE A 14 2.56 13.53 -18.55
C PHE A 14 1.99 14.67 -17.68
N LYS A 15 2.13 15.94 -18.07
CA LYS A 15 1.43 17.05 -17.38
C LYS A 15 -0.07 17.00 -17.62
N ASP A 16 -0.51 16.50 -18.77
CA ASP A 16 -1.92 16.49 -19.15
C ASP A 16 -2.72 15.44 -18.35
N TRP A 17 -2.04 14.56 -17.61
CA TRP A 17 -2.63 13.50 -16.78
C TRP A 17 -2.65 13.84 -15.29
N GLN A 18 -2.17 15.02 -14.90
CA GLN A 18 -2.10 15.45 -13.51
C GLN A 18 -2.55 16.91 -13.38
N ILE A 19 -3.21 17.23 -12.26
CA ILE A 19 -3.73 18.59 -12.02
C ILE A 19 -2.58 19.59 -11.78
N SER A 20 -1.41 19.13 -11.33
CA SER A 20 -0.29 19.97 -10.94
C SER A 20 0.60 20.39 -12.13
N LEU A 21 0.87 21.70 -12.25
CA LEU A 21 1.75 22.28 -13.27
C LEU A 21 3.25 22.01 -13.04
N SER A 22 3.68 21.91 -11.78
CA SER A 22 5.04 21.51 -11.38
C SER A 22 5.08 20.03 -11.02
N ARG A 23 6.08 19.29 -11.50
CA ARG A 23 6.22 17.85 -11.25
C ARG A 23 7.58 17.51 -10.62
N ARG A 24 7.54 16.74 -9.53
CA ARG A 24 8.73 16.10 -8.95
C ARG A 24 9.06 14.81 -9.72
N PHE A 25 10.35 14.47 -9.86
CA PHE A 25 10.78 13.26 -10.58
C PHE A 25 10.59 11.98 -9.74
N ARG A 26 9.34 11.60 -9.49
CA ARG A 26 8.98 10.41 -8.68
C ARG A 26 9.39 9.09 -9.32
N SER A 27 9.48 9.04 -10.64
CA SER A 27 9.80 7.81 -11.37
C SER A 27 11.19 7.29 -11.05
N LEU A 28 12.16 8.17 -10.74
CA LEU A 28 13.52 7.74 -10.38
C LEU A 28 13.52 6.89 -9.11
N LYS A 29 12.70 7.26 -8.10
CA LYS A 29 12.57 6.48 -6.86
C LYS A 29 12.05 5.08 -7.15
N LEU A 30 10.99 4.96 -7.95
CA LEU A 30 10.43 3.67 -8.32
C LEU A 30 11.40 2.84 -9.16
N TRP A 31 12.06 3.46 -10.13
CA TRP A 31 13.05 2.81 -10.99
C TRP A 31 14.23 2.24 -10.18
N MET A 32 14.76 3.01 -9.23
CA MET A 32 15.83 2.53 -8.34
C MET A 32 15.37 1.33 -7.52
N VAL A 33 14.17 1.37 -6.93
CA VAL A 33 13.63 0.25 -6.14
C VAL A 33 13.48 -1.00 -7.02
N LEU A 34 12.88 -0.88 -8.21
CA LEU A 34 12.70 -2.02 -9.12
C LEU A 34 14.03 -2.57 -9.61
N ARG A 35 15.03 -1.72 -9.86
CA ARG A 35 16.36 -2.14 -10.34
C ARG A 35 17.22 -2.79 -9.26
N LEU A 36 17.16 -2.28 -8.02
CA LEU A 36 17.96 -2.79 -6.90
C LEU A 36 17.40 -4.08 -6.32
N TYR A 37 16.08 -4.12 -6.07
CA TYR A 37 15.46 -5.28 -5.44
C TYR A 37 15.00 -6.32 -6.47
N GLY A 38 14.55 -5.89 -7.66
CA GLY A 38 13.92 -6.78 -8.61
C GLY A 38 12.46 -7.10 -8.25
N SER A 39 11.74 -7.70 -9.20
CA SER A 39 10.30 -7.94 -9.06
C SER A 39 9.96 -9.12 -8.14
N GLU A 40 10.79 -10.16 -8.12
CA GLU A 40 10.59 -11.35 -7.29
C GLU A 40 10.77 -11.01 -5.80
N ASN A 41 11.91 -10.42 -5.44
CA ASN A 41 12.17 -10.00 -4.06
C ASN A 41 11.11 -9.03 -3.54
N LEU A 42 10.64 -8.09 -4.37
CA LEU A 42 9.59 -7.16 -3.93
C LEU A 42 8.27 -7.88 -3.62
N ARG A 43 7.90 -8.90 -4.40
CA ARG A 43 6.73 -9.74 -4.12
C ARG A 43 6.92 -10.54 -2.84
N ASP A 44 8.12 -11.08 -2.63
CA ASP A 44 8.42 -11.88 -1.45
C ASP A 44 8.43 -11.03 -0.18
N PHE A 45 9.00 -9.82 -0.20
CA PHE A 45 8.88 -8.84 0.89
C PHE A 45 7.42 -8.55 1.26
N ILE A 46 6.55 -8.35 0.25
CA ILE A 46 5.13 -8.11 0.51
C ILE A 46 4.47 -9.34 1.14
N ARG A 47 4.75 -10.54 0.63
CA ARG A 47 4.21 -11.79 1.18
C ARG A 47 4.70 -12.05 2.59
N ASP A 48 5.95 -11.74 2.88
CA ASP A 48 6.53 -11.88 4.22
C ASP A 48 5.84 -10.96 5.22
N HIS A 49 5.57 -9.71 4.86
CA HIS A 49 4.78 -8.80 5.70
C HIS A 49 3.36 -9.33 5.94
N VAL A 50 2.70 -9.87 4.91
CA VAL A 50 1.38 -10.49 5.07
C VAL A 50 1.43 -11.72 5.97
N ASN A 51 2.48 -12.54 5.86
CA ASN A 51 2.70 -13.71 6.72
C ASN A 51 2.97 -13.30 8.18
N LEU A 52 3.73 -12.23 8.41
CA LEU A 52 3.96 -11.69 9.75
C LEU A 52 2.66 -11.19 10.36
N ALA A 53 1.82 -10.49 9.59
CA ALA A 53 0.51 -10.06 10.05
C ALA A 53 -0.42 -11.25 10.36
N LYS A 54 -0.33 -12.35 9.60
CA LYS A 54 -1.05 -13.60 9.93
C LYS A 54 -0.61 -14.17 11.27
N LYS A 55 0.70 -14.28 11.49
CA LYS A 55 1.22 -14.76 12.78
C LYS A 55 0.77 -13.88 13.94
N PHE A 56 0.74 -12.56 13.73
CA PHE A 56 0.27 -11.63 14.74
C PHE A 56 -1.24 -11.81 15.04
N GLU A 57 -2.07 -11.95 14.01
CA GLU A 57 -3.49 -12.29 14.14
C GLU A 57 -3.69 -13.59 14.94
N ASP A 58 -2.91 -14.64 14.64
CA ASP A 58 -2.96 -15.92 15.36
C ASP A 58 -2.58 -15.77 16.84
N TYR A 59 -1.61 -14.90 17.17
CA TYR A 59 -1.24 -14.62 18.57
C TYR A 59 -2.31 -13.82 19.31
N VAL A 60 -2.91 -12.84 18.66
CA VAL A 60 -4.00 -12.04 19.23
C VAL A 60 -5.22 -12.92 19.47
N ALA A 61 -5.56 -13.83 18.56
CA ALA A 61 -6.68 -14.75 18.69
C ALA A 61 -6.49 -15.80 19.81
N GLN A 62 -5.25 -16.11 20.20
CA GLN A 62 -4.96 -17.02 21.31
C GLN A 62 -5.18 -16.40 22.69
N ASP A 63 -5.12 -15.07 22.78
CA ASP A 63 -5.27 -14.35 24.04
C ASP A 63 -6.72 -13.90 24.23
N GLN A 64 -7.37 -14.42 25.27
CA GLN A 64 -8.78 -14.11 25.60
C GLN A 64 -9.02 -12.63 25.93
N ARG A 65 -7.95 -11.86 26.20
CA ARG A 65 -8.03 -10.42 26.46
C ARG A 65 -8.24 -9.61 25.19
N PHE A 66 -8.04 -10.18 24.01
CA PHE A 66 -8.16 -9.45 22.75
C PHE A 66 -9.17 -10.11 21.82
N GLU A 67 -9.86 -9.28 21.05
CA GLU A 67 -10.79 -9.73 20.03
C GLU A 67 -10.37 -9.14 18.67
N VAL A 68 -10.28 -10.00 17.66
CA VAL A 68 -10.02 -9.57 16.28
C VAL A 68 -11.33 -9.06 15.68
N VAL A 69 -11.37 -7.77 15.33
CA VAL A 69 -12.60 -7.07 14.91
C VAL A 69 -12.95 -7.36 13.45
N THR A 70 -11.95 -7.64 12.61
CA THR A 70 -12.15 -7.90 11.19
C THR A 70 -11.14 -8.90 10.65
N THR A 71 -11.53 -9.63 9.60
CA THR A 71 -10.63 -10.56 8.91
C THR A 71 -9.48 -9.81 8.22
N ARG A 72 -8.25 -10.27 8.43
CA ARG A 72 -7.07 -9.71 7.77
C ARG A 72 -7.00 -10.09 6.28
N TYR A 73 -6.83 -9.09 5.41
CA TYR A 73 -6.57 -9.29 3.96
C TYR A 73 -5.11 -9.07 3.54
N PHE A 74 -4.40 -8.16 4.22
CA PHE A 74 -3.01 -7.80 3.90
C PHE A 74 -2.17 -7.75 5.19
N SER A 75 -1.22 -6.81 5.31
CA SER A 75 -0.34 -6.67 6.48
C SER A 75 -0.98 -5.87 7.64
N LEU A 76 -2.31 -5.77 7.69
CA LEU A 76 -3.05 -4.96 8.66
C LEU A 76 -4.01 -5.83 9.46
N VAL A 77 -3.86 -5.84 10.78
CA VAL A 77 -4.72 -6.57 11.73
C VAL A 77 -5.44 -5.54 12.59
N CYS A 78 -6.78 -5.58 12.58
CA CYS A 78 -7.59 -4.75 13.47
C CYS A 78 -8.08 -5.61 14.64
N PHE A 79 -7.67 -5.24 15.85
CA PHE A 79 -8.07 -5.92 17.08
C PHE A 79 -8.41 -4.88 18.15
N ARG A 80 -9.16 -5.31 19.17
CA ARG A 80 -9.51 -4.51 20.34
C ARG A 80 -9.22 -5.29 21.61
N LEU A 81 -9.05 -4.58 22.72
CA LEU A 81 -9.04 -5.19 24.05
C LEU A 81 -10.49 -5.57 24.41
N ALA A 82 -10.69 -6.79 24.87
CA ALA A 82 -11.95 -7.26 25.41
C ALA A 82 -12.27 -6.46 26.69
N PRO A 83 -13.53 -6.05 26.88
CA PRO A 83 -13.93 -5.41 28.13
C PRO A 83 -13.69 -6.37 29.29
N VAL A 84 -13.15 -5.85 30.40
CA VAL A 84 -13.04 -6.61 31.64
C VAL A 84 -14.42 -6.60 32.28
N ASP A 85 -14.96 -7.77 32.64
CA ASP A 85 -16.20 -7.90 33.42
C ASP A 85 -15.99 -7.21 34.78
N GLY A 86 -16.26 -5.90 34.87
CA GLY A 86 -16.00 -5.12 36.07
C GLY A 86 -16.19 -3.61 35.95
N ASP A 87 -16.01 -3.02 34.76
CA ASP A 87 -16.27 -1.58 34.58
C ASP A 87 -17.68 -1.37 33.99
N GLU A 88 -18.69 -1.66 34.81
CA GLU A 88 -19.95 -0.92 34.80
C GLU A 88 -19.63 0.54 35.18
N ASP A 89 -19.10 1.33 34.25
CA ASP A 89 -19.08 2.78 34.42
C ASP A 89 -20.17 3.41 33.57
N THR A 90 -21.18 3.86 34.32
CA THR A 90 -22.22 4.82 33.99
C THR A 90 -21.64 6.12 33.45
#